data_AF-A0A1Q5KBR7-F1
#
_entry.id   AF-A0A1Q5KBR7-F1
#
_cell.length_a   1.000
_cell.length_b   1.000
_cell.length_c   1.000
_cell.angle_alpha   90.00
_cell.angle_beta   90.00
_cell.angle_gamma   90.00
#
_symmetry.space_group_name_H-M   'P 1'
#
loop_
_entity.id
_entity.type
_entity.pdbx_description
1 polymer ?
#
loop_
_entity_poly.entity_id
_entity_poly.type
_entity_poly.pdbx_seq_one_letter_code
_entity_poly.pdbx_strand_id
1 'polypeptide(L)'
;MTTALLCTGWPRGIEVALDRLERDGRRPALLILPDTVAGDREWTEAAFERFGLPVLLLPQAEIVAGRLAPEGRRAVRAAGVTALLVFRNDGGTVDRGAAVRIALSVPVRELLVMHGRGDVTRYGRTALLAALFRDREPGRGGWRERVSRRTRGTARGRREDAPPAELFDPVAGRHLPRGGDFAGVDARGGLDVSPLGFLRVPGMAEPADLEPSDRRRVIMLGGSALYGLGLPDNAATVPARLHRRLAGADDGPEVLSFAVPGGWSRGESAMLLYRLRHARPDSVVTLSGWNDFNTLFAMDLVNGPGAQVLNWTFSDYHHYLRIHAPHEIDDTHVPFARKPSVVRSLPHLDSAVFPRSGARLRGSQWLDNQALMATVCEQQGSHFVCALQPHSLLQPALGTEFTRNWVTSHYDFAFTGRDGQPGRAELFDAYADSIASVYQVYRQGLAELSARFPTATFLDLSTVYADEDAPCFLDGVHLSAHGADVLADALAKALGQPTADVPRGSGTAPSRTADESGGTGSSTQGAAYPRPAAGRRLSGL
;
A
#
# COMPACT_ATOMS: atom_id res chain seq x y z
N MET A 1 12.41 1.83 39.00
CA MET A 1 10.98 1.45 39.14
C MET A 1 10.72 0.14 38.42
N THR A 2 9.97 -0.77 39.03
CA THR A 2 9.59 -2.07 38.43
C THR A 2 8.51 -1.83 37.39
N THR A 3 8.76 -2.23 36.14
CA THR A 3 7.91 -1.90 34.99
C THR A 3 7.48 -3.17 34.25
N ALA A 4 6.20 -3.30 33.93
CA ALA A 4 5.72 -4.30 32.99
C ALA A 4 5.70 -3.72 31.58
N LEU A 5 6.07 -4.52 30.59
CA LEU A 5 5.93 -4.17 29.18
C LEU A 5 4.68 -4.84 28.61
N LEU A 6 3.75 -4.06 28.10
CA LEU A 6 2.54 -4.53 27.44
C LEU A 6 2.68 -4.33 25.93
N CYS A 7 2.70 -5.42 25.18
CA CYS A 7 2.63 -5.42 23.73
C CYS A 7 1.17 -5.62 23.30
N THR A 8 0.61 -4.70 22.52
CA THR A 8 -0.78 -4.82 22.03
C THR A 8 -0.89 -5.61 20.72
N GLY A 9 0.23 -6.16 20.25
CA GLY A 9 0.37 -6.89 18.99
C GLY A 9 1.69 -7.64 18.96
N TRP A 10 2.17 -7.96 17.75
CA TRP A 10 3.39 -8.74 17.60
C TRP A 10 4.62 -8.00 18.17
N PRO A 11 5.44 -8.65 19.02
CA PRO A 11 6.53 -8.01 19.77
C PRO A 11 7.80 -7.80 18.94
N ARG A 12 7.68 -7.45 17.65
CA ARG A 12 8.84 -7.00 16.85
C ARG A 12 9.46 -5.78 17.54
N GLY A 13 10.79 -5.66 17.58
CA GLY A 13 11.48 -4.48 18.10
C GLY A 13 11.31 -4.23 19.61
N ILE A 14 10.90 -5.27 20.36
CA ILE A 14 10.77 -5.24 21.82
C ILE A 14 12.07 -4.79 22.51
N GLU A 15 13.21 -5.08 21.90
CA GLU A 15 14.55 -4.68 22.35
C GLU A 15 14.65 -3.17 22.54
N VAL A 16 14.06 -2.38 21.62
CA VAL A 16 14.05 -0.91 21.72
C VAL A 16 13.33 -0.45 22.99
N ALA A 17 12.23 -1.11 23.34
CA ALA A 17 11.46 -0.81 24.54
C ALA A 17 12.23 -1.20 25.81
N LEU A 18 12.92 -2.36 25.79
CA LEU A 18 13.74 -2.84 26.90
C LEU A 18 14.96 -1.96 27.13
N ASP A 19 15.72 -1.64 26.08
CA ASP A 19 16.86 -0.72 26.12
C ASP A 19 16.45 0.67 26.62
N ARG A 20 15.23 1.11 26.26
CA ARG A 20 14.68 2.37 26.76
C ARG A 20 14.40 2.31 28.25
N LEU A 21 13.78 1.24 28.75
CA LEU A 21 13.55 1.05 30.18
C LEU A 21 14.87 1.04 30.94
N GLU A 22 15.88 0.32 30.46
CA GLU A 22 17.19 0.25 31.09
C GLU A 22 17.87 1.62 31.15
N ARG A 23 17.89 2.37 30.04
CA ARG A 23 18.42 3.75 29.99
C ARG A 23 17.71 4.70 30.94
N ASP A 24 16.40 4.51 31.14
CA ASP A 24 15.59 5.30 32.09
C ASP A 24 15.75 4.82 33.55
N GLY A 25 16.66 3.87 33.83
CA GLY A 25 16.87 3.32 35.17
C GLY A 25 15.68 2.50 35.68
N ARG A 26 14.92 1.89 34.77
CA ARG A 26 13.73 1.08 35.06
C ARG A 26 14.07 -0.39 34.88
N ARG A 27 13.59 -1.20 35.81
CA ARG A 27 13.78 -2.65 35.78
C ARG A 27 12.55 -3.28 35.14
N PRO A 28 12.65 -3.87 33.92
CA PRO A 28 11.57 -4.68 33.39
C PRO A 28 11.39 -5.91 34.30
N ALA A 29 10.14 -6.30 34.57
CA ALA A 29 9.84 -7.39 35.50
C ALA A 29 8.75 -8.35 35.04
N LEU A 30 8.02 -7.98 34.00
CA LEU A 30 6.95 -8.79 33.44
C LEU A 30 6.73 -8.37 31.99
N LEU A 31 6.66 -9.34 31.09
CA LEU A 31 6.26 -9.12 29.71
C LEU A 31 4.82 -9.59 29.53
N ILE A 32 3.95 -8.73 29.03
CA ILE A 32 2.53 -9.01 28.78
C ILE A 32 2.30 -9.00 27.28
N LEU A 33 1.89 -10.14 26.72
CA LEU A 33 1.73 -10.36 25.29
C LEU A 33 0.34 -10.90 24.97
N PRO A 34 -0.14 -10.72 23.74
CA PRO A 34 -1.33 -11.43 23.31
C PRO A 34 -1.08 -12.92 23.13
N ASP A 35 -2.08 -13.72 23.48
CA ASP A 35 -2.11 -15.17 23.29
C ASP A 35 -1.96 -15.58 21.82
N THR A 36 -2.28 -14.69 20.87
CA THR A 36 -1.99 -14.90 19.44
C THR A 36 -0.50 -15.04 19.14
N VAL A 37 0.39 -14.61 20.04
CA VAL A 37 1.85 -14.82 19.94
C VAL A 37 2.27 -16.19 20.46
N ALA A 38 1.44 -16.85 21.29
CA ALA A 38 1.75 -18.12 21.93
C ALA A 38 1.89 -19.30 20.94
N GLY A 39 1.33 -19.17 19.73
CA GLY A 39 1.53 -20.16 18.65
C GLY A 39 2.97 -20.23 18.14
N ASP A 40 3.79 -19.22 18.45
CA ASP A 40 5.22 -19.17 18.15
C ASP A 40 6.02 -19.53 19.41
N ARG A 41 6.17 -20.85 19.58
CA ARG A 41 6.85 -21.45 20.73
C ARG A 41 8.32 -21.04 20.79
N GLU A 42 8.97 -20.92 19.62
CA GLU A 42 10.35 -20.43 19.50
C GLU A 42 10.47 -19.02 20.07
N TRP A 43 9.53 -18.13 19.75
CA TRP A 43 9.59 -16.76 20.28
C TRP A 43 9.37 -16.70 21.79
N THR A 44 8.45 -17.51 22.33
CA THR A 44 8.11 -17.46 23.77
C THR A 44 9.25 -18.04 24.64
N GLU A 45 9.85 -19.15 24.21
CA GLU A 45 11.02 -19.74 24.85
C GLU A 45 12.24 -18.82 24.70
N ALA A 46 12.49 -18.29 23.49
CA ALA A 46 13.57 -17.35 23.24
C ALA A 46 13.40 -16.02 23.99
N ALA A 47 12.18 -15.49 24.15
CA ALA A 47 11.97 -14.25 24.91
C ALA A 47 12.27 -14.45 26.41
N PHE A 48 11.91 -15.61 26.96
CA PHE A 48 12.26 -15.95 28.33
C PHE A 48 13.78 -16.13 28.49
N GLU A 49 14.43 -16.87 27.60
CA GLU A 49 15.88 -17.11 27.64
C GLU A 49 16.68 -15.82 27.38
N ARG A 50 16.25 -15.00 26.42
CA ARG A 50 16.97 -13.80 25.97
C ARG A 50 16.82 -12.63 26.92
N PHE A 51 15.66 -12.47 27.57
CA PHE A 51 15.39 -11.32 28.43
C PHE A 51 15.31 -11.68 29.93
N GLY A 52 15.19 -12.96 30.28
CA GLY A 52 15.05 -13.41 31.66
C GLY A 52 13.77 -12.90 32.34
N LEU A 53 12.75 -12.57 31.56
CA LEU A 53 11.50 -11.97 32.05
C LEU A 53 10.36 -13.00 32.04
N PRO A 54 9.57 -13.09 33.12
CA PRO A 54 8.31 -13.84 33.08
C PRO A 54 7.39 -13.30 31.98
N VAL A 55 6.76 -14.20 31.22
CA VAL A 55 5.80 -13.88 30.17
C VAL A 55 4.38 -14.20 30.65
N LEU A 56 3.49 -13.22 30.55
CA LEU A 56 2.06 -13.34 30.78
C LEU A 56 1.34 -13.22 29.43
N LEU A 57 0.76 -14.32 28.97
CA LEU A 57 -0.10 -14.35 27.80
C LEU A 57 -1.53 -13.97 28.20
N LEU A 58 -2.14 -13.05 27.45
CA LEU A 58 -3.53 -12.63 27.64
C LEU A 58 -4.32 -12.74 26.34
N PRO A 59 -5.62 -13.05 26.39
CA PRO A 59 -6.46 -13.00 25.20
C PRO A 59 -6.34 -11.66 24.47
N GLN A 60 -6.06 -11.66 23.16
CA GLN A 60 -5.97 -10.42 22.36
C GLN A 60 -7.25 -9.56 22.51
N ALA A 61 -8.42 -10.21 22.60
CA ALA A 61 -9.70 -9.53 22.83
C ALA A 61 -9.76 -8.78 24.17
N GLU A 62 -9.08 -9.25 25.21
CA GLU A 62 -8.98 -8.54 26.49
C GLU A 62 -8.07 -7.33 26.40
N ILE A 63 -6.90 -7.47 25.76
CA ILE A 63 -5.96 -6.38 25.53
C ILE A 63 -6.64 -5.26 24.74
N VAL A 64 -7.31 -5.59 23.64
CA VAL A 64 -8.06 -4.63 22.81
C VAL A 64 -9.21 -3.98 23.59
N ALA A 65 -9.93 -4.74 24.41
CA ALA A 65 -10.98 -4.18 25.26
C ALA A 65 -10.44 -3.29 26.40
N GLY A 66 -9.13 -3.31 26.66
CA GLY A 66 -8.53 -2.65 27.82
C GLY A 66 -8.90 -3.35 29.13
N ARG A 67 -9.08 -4.67 29.10
CA ARG A 67 -9.42 -5.50 30.25
C ARG A 67 -8.23 -6.39 30.60
N LEU A 68 -8.11 -6.70 31.89
CA LEU A 68 -7.13 -7.65 32.40
C LEU A 68 -7.86 -8.62 33.31
N ALA A 69 -7.92 -9.91 32.95
CA ALA A 69 -8.49 -10.95 33.78
C ALA A 69 -7.92 -10.94 35.23
N PRO A 70 -8.67 -11.47 36.23
CA PRO A 70 -8.20 -11.58 37.61
C PRO A 70 -6.79 -12.18 37.76
N GLU A 71 -6.47 -13.18 36.94
CA GLU A 71 -5.19 -13.88 36.86
C GLU A 71 -4.08 -12.91 36.44
N GLY A 72 -4.30 -12.13 35.37
CA GLY A 72 -3.35 -11.12 34.93
C GLY A 72 -3.12 -10.03 35.99
N ARG A 73 -4.18 -9.59 36.68
CA ARG A 73 -4.05 -8.64 37.81
C ARG A 73 -3.27 -9.22 38.99
N ARG A 74 -3.36 -10.54 39.23
CA ARG A 74 -2.56 -11.23 40.27
C ARG A 74 -1.10 -11.31 39.84
N ALA A 75 -0.82 -11.66 38.59
CA ALA A 75 0.54 -11.73 38.04
C ALA A 75 1.25 -10.36 38.08
N VAL A 76 0.59 -9.28 37.65
CA VAL A 76 1.14 -7.91 37.72
C VAL A 76 1.46 -7.50 39.16
N ARG A 77 0.59 -7.89 40.12
CA ARG A 77 0.82 -7.63 41.56
C ARG A 77 1.97 -8.44 42.12
N ALA A 78 2.03 -9.73 41.81
CA ALA A 78 3.09 -10.64 42.26
C ALA A 78 4.47 -10.20 41.74
N ALA A 79 4.54 -9.69 40.52
CA ALA A 79 5.75 -9.14 39.92
C ALA A 79 6.17 -7.76 40.49
N GLY A 80 5.41 -7.20 41.45
CA GLY A 80 5.74 -5.91 42.08
C GLY A 80 5.72 -4.74 41.09
N VAL A 81 4.93 -4.83 40.03
CA VAL A 81 4.91 -3.84 38.94
C VAL A 81 4.32 -2.52 39.43
N THR A 82 5.09 -1.44 39.25
CA THR A 82 4.72 -0.07 39.67
C THR A 82 4.48 0.87 38.49
N ALA A 83 4.84 0.46 37.28
CA ALA A 83 4.64 1.20 36.03
C ALA A 83 4.26 0.24 34.90
N LEU A 84 3.47 0.71 33.94
CA LEU A 84 3.14 -0.04 32.71
C LEU A 84 3.70 0.71 31.51
N LEU A 85 4.56 0.09 30.71
CA LEU A 85 5.00 0.61 29.40
C LEU A 85 4.21 -0.08 28.31
N VAL A 86 3.50 0.67 27.48
CA VAL A 86 2.74 0.14 26.35
C VAL A 86 3.50 0.40 25.06
N PHE A 87 3.71 -0.67 24.31
CA PHE A 87 4.51 -0.70 23.08
C PHE A 87 3.73 -1.34 21.94
N ARG A 88 3.87 -0.75 20.75
CA ARG A 88 3.31 -1.26 19.50
C ARG A 88 4.28 -0.93 18.37
N ASN A 89 4.79 -1.95 17.68
CA ASN A 89 5.84 -1.79 16.65
C ASN A 89 5.35 -1.98 15.21
N ASP A 90 4.09 -2.35 15.00
CA ASP A 90 3.53 -2.50 13.65
C ASP A 90 3.24 -1.15 12.96
N GLY A 91 3.76 -0.03 13.48
CA GLY A 91 3.44 1.31 13.01
C GLY A 91 2.01 1.76 13.38
N GLY A 92 1.21 0.91 14.01
CA GLY A 92 -0.14 1.24 14.45
C GLY A 92 -0.16 2.13 15.69
N THR A 93 -1.22 2.90 15.85
CA THR A 93 -1.45 3.67 17.08
C THR A 93 -1.78 2.71 18.23
N VAL A 94 -1.10 2.85 19.37
CA VAL A 94 -1.55 2.24 20.63
C VAL A 94 -2.96 2.76 20.93
N ASP A 95 -3.94 1.87 21.15
CA ASP A 95 -5.23 2.29 21.71
C ASP A 95 -4.97 2.77 23.15
N ARG A 96 -4.85 4.09 23.26
CA ARG A 96 -4.55 4.79 24.51
C ARG A 96 -5.66 4.55 25.54
N GLY A 97 -6.92 4.46 25.12
CA GLY A 97 -8.04 4.19 26.01
C GLY A 97 -7.94 2.79 26.61
N ALA A 98 -7.63 1.79 25.79
CA ALA A 98 -7.40 0.42 26.26
C ALA A 98 -6.22 0.34 27.24
N ALA A 99 -5.10 1.00 26.91
CA ALA A 99 -3.92 1.10 27.78
C ALA A 99 -4.23 1.75 29.14
N VAL A 100 -5.01 2.84 29.15
CA VAL A 100 -5.45 3.52 30.38
C VAL A 100 -6.34 2.60 31.22
N ARG A 101 -7.30 1.89 30.61
CA ARG A 101 -8.18 0.96 31.35
C ARG A 101 -7.39 -0.19 31.98
N ILE A 102 -6.43 -0.76 31.26
CA ILE A 102 -5.53 -1.79 31.81
C ILE A 102 -4.72 -1.22 32.98
N ALA A 103 -4.08 -0.06 32.79
CA ALA A 103 -3.29 0.59 33.84
C ALA A 103 -4.12 0.87 35.10
N LEU A 104 -5.37 1.32 34.97
CA LEU A 104 -6.25 1.56 36.11
C LEU A 104 -6.73 0.29 36.80
N SER A 105 -6.68 -0.87 36.13
CA SER A 105 -7.06 -2.17 36.70
C SER A 105 -5.99 -2.81 37.59
N VAL A 106 -4.78 -2.24 37.61
CA VAL A 106 -3.62 -2.72 38.39
C VAL A 106 -3.02 -1.61 39.25
N PRO A 107 -2.26 -1.92 40.31
CA PRO A 107 -1.73 -0.91 41.22
C PRO A 107 -0.48 -0.20 40.67
N VAL A 108 -0.52 0.27 39.43
CA VAL A 108 0.55 1.08 38.85
C VAL A 108 0.40 2.55 39.23
N ARG A 109 1.54 3.22 39.40
CA ARG A 109 1.65 4.66 39.68
C ARG A 109 1.65 5.49 38.41
N GLU A 110 2.01 4.86 37.29
CA GLU A 110 2.13 5.52 36.00
C GLU A 110 1.97 4.57 34.81
N LEU A 111 1.59 5.16 33.70
CA LEU A 111 1.57 4.58 32.36
C LEU A 111 2.58 5.32 31.49
N LEU A 112 3.38 4.56 30.76
CA LEU A 112 4.29 5.04 29.74
C LEU A 112 3.74 4.57 28.39
N VAL A 113 3.60 5.47 27.43
CA VAL A 113 3.18 5.12 26.06
C VAL A 113 4.34 5.44 25.13
N MET A 114 4.89 4.42 24.48
CA MET A 114 5.96 4.62 23.52
C MET A 114 5.39 4.95 22.13
N HIS A 115 5.94 5.96 21.50
CA HIS A 115 5.56 6.48 20.19
C HIS A 115 6.71 6.25 19.20
N GLY A 116 6.44 5.61 18.07
CA GLY A 116 7.40 5.41 16.99
C GLY A 116 8.73 4.80 17.47
N ARG A 117 9.85 5.43 17.11
CA ARG A 117 11.22 4.95 17.36
C ARG A 117 11.78 5.25 18.75
N GLY A 118 10.93 5.51 19.76
CA GLY A 118 11.36 5.51 21.16
C GLY A 118 11.01 6.75 21.99
N ASP A 119 10.18 7.65 21.50
CA ASP A 119 9.63 8.74 22.32
C ASP A 119 8.63 8.16 23.33
N VAL A 120 8.69 8.59 24.59
CA VAL A 120 7.82 8.07 25.64
C VAL A 120 7.01 9.19 26.28
N THR A 121 5.68 9.08 26.24
CA THR A 121 4.79 9.96 26.99
C THR A 121 4.42 9.32 28.33
N ARG A 122 4.52 10.10 29.41
CA ARG A 122 4.30 9.64 30.79
C ARG A 122 2.99 10.17 31.36
N TYR A 123 2.14 9.28 31.86
CA TYR A 123 0.90 9.60 32.56
C TYR A 123 0.98 9.13 34.01
N GLY A 124 1.01 10.08 34.94
CA GLY A 124 0.80 9.76 36.36
C GLY A 124 -0.64 9.35 36.64
N ARG A 125 -0.90 8.76 37.81
CA ARG A 125 -2.24 8.27 38.20
C ARG A 125 -3.37 9.30 38.06
N THR A 126 -3.14 10.56 38.43
CA THR A 126 -4.15 11.62 38.25
C THR A 126 -4.44 11.90 36.77
N ALA A 127 -3.41 11.88 35.92
CA ALA A 127 -3.57 12.04 34.48
C ALA A 127 -4.30 10.84 33.84
N LEU A 128 -4.10 9.62 34.38
CA LEU A 128 -4.84 8.44 33.96
C LEU A 128 -6.33 8.53 34.27
N LEU A 129 -6.69 8.98 35.48
CA LEU A 129 -8.09 9.21 35.85
C LEU A 129 -8.72 10.29 34.96
N ALA A 130 -8.02 11.41 34.76
CA ALA A 130 -8.47 12.47 33.86
C ALA A 130 -8.57 12.02 32.39
N ALA A 131 -7.81 11.02 31.97
CA ALA A 131 -7.91 10.44 30.64
C ALA A 131 -9.16 9.56 30.49
N LEU A 132 -9.45 8.73 31.50
CA LEU A 132 -10.64 7.87 31.50
C LEU A 132 -11.95 8.67 31.38
N PHE A 133 -12.04 9.84 32.02
CA PHE A 133 -13.25 10.67 31.96
C PHE A 133 -13.41 11.42 30.63
N ARG A 134 -12.31 11.76 29.94
CA ARG A 134 -12.36 12.44 28.65
C ARG A 134 -12.79 11.53 27.50
N ASP A 135 -12.47 10.23 27.57
CA ASP A 135 -12.85 9.25 26.55
C ASP A 135 -14.35 8.87 26.60
N ARG A 136 -15.11 9.35 27.59
CA ARG A 136 -16.55 9.06 27.74
C ARG A 136 -17.48 10.09 27.10
N GLU A 137 -16.98 11.22 26.58
CA GLU A 137 -17.82 12.19 25.88
C GLU A 137 -18.14 11.69 24.44
N PRO A 138 -19.40 11.33 24.12
CA PRO A 138 -19.75 10.92 22.78
C PRO A 138 -19.62 12.12 21.83
N GLY A 139 -18.83 11.98 20.75
CA GLY A 139 -18.75 12.97 19.66
C GLY A 139 -17.49 13.83 19.60
N ARG A 140 -16.55 13.73 20.56
CA ARG A 140 -15.21 14.34 20.42
C ARG A 140 -14.21 13.32 19.91
N GLY A 141 -14.04 13.28 18.59
CA GLY A 141 -13.02 12.44 17.94
C GLY A 141 -11.61 12.80 18.41
N GLY A 142 -10.94 11.83 19.04
CA GLY A 142 -9.48 11.77 19.22
C GLY A 142 -8.86 12.80 20.17
N TRP A 143 -8.02 12.30 21.07
CA TRP A 143 -7.06 13.11 21.83
C TRP A 143 -6.16 13.95 20.89
N ARG A 144 -6.34 15.27 20.84
CA ARG A 144 -5.34 16.22 20.29
C ARG A 144 -4.54 16.81 21.45
N GLU A 145 -3.28 16.43 21.58
CA GLU A 145 -2.39 16.96 22.62
C GLU A 145 -1.54 18.10 22.05
N ARG A 146 -1.66 19.32 22.62
CA ARG A 146 -0.64 20.38 22.44
C ARG A 146 0.56 20.00 23.28
N VAL A 147 1.61 19.49 22.65
CA VAL A 147 2.89 19.22 23.30
C VAL A 147 3.53 20.57 23.68
N SER A 148 3.44 20.98 24.94
CA SER A 148 4.26 22.09 25.45
C SER A 148 5.68 21.57 25.70
N ARG A 149 6.60 21.79 24.75
CA ARG A 149 8.04 21.58 24.97
C ARG A 149 8.54 22.59 26.01
N ARG A 150 8.62 22.17 27.28
CA ARG A 150 9.51 22.81 28.27
C ARG A 150 10.82 22.03 28.29
N THR A 151 11.75 22.44 27.43
CA THR A 151 13.15 22.03 27.50
C THR A 151 13.78 22.66 28.74
N ARG A 152 14.02 21.86 29.79
CA ARG A 152 15.03 22.19 30.80
C ARG A 152 16.39 21.86 30.19
N GLY A 153 17.18 22.89 29.91
CA GLY A 153 18.55 22.74 29.44
C GLY A 153 19.43 22.18 30.54
N THR A 154 20.05 21.03 30.28
CA THR A 154 21.31 20.63 30.90
C THR A 154 22.27 20.27 29.78
N ALA A 155 23.25 21.15 29.58
CA ALA A 155 24.35 20.95 28.65
C ALA A 155 25.23 19.79 29.14
N ARG A 156 25.39 18.74 28.31
CA ARG A 156 26.58 17.87 28.32
C ARG A 156 26.64 17.01 27.05
N GLY A 157 27.72 17.22 26.29
CA GLY A 157 28.38 16.27 25.36
C GLY A 157 27.52 15.52 24.35
N ARG A 158 27.34 16.09 23.14
CA ARG A 158 27.03 15.28 21.96
C ARG A 158 28.27 14.46 21.59
N ARG A 159 28.19 13.14 21.80
CA ARG A 159 28.94 12.18 20.97
C ARG A 159 28.26 12.15 19.61
N GLU A 160 29.07 12.19 18.57
CA GLU A 160 28.68 12.01 17.18
C GLU A 160 28.16 10.58 16.99
N ASP A 161 26.83 10.43 16.93
CA ASP A 161 26.21 9.19 16.47
C ASP A 161 26.25 9.19 14.94
N ALA A 162 26.79 8.11 14.37
CA ALA A 162 26.91 7.90 12.94
C ALA A 162 25.54 8.06 12.24
N PRO A 163 25.49 8.74 11.07
CA PRO A 163 24.24 8.92 10.34
C PRO A 163 23.66 7.56 9.92
N PRO A 164 22.32 7.41 9.91
CA PRO A 164 21.67 6.20 9.43
C PRO A 164 21.96 6.00 7.94
N ALA A 165 22.23 4.75 7.54
CA ALA A 165 22.65 4.37 6.19
C ALA A 165 21.75 4.96 5.08
N GLU A 166 22.37 5.77 4.23
CA GLU A 166 21.76 6.46 3.10
C GLU A 166 21.65 5.54 1.86
N LEU A 167 20.67 5.78 0.97
CA LEU A 167 20.63 5.08 -0.32
C LEU A 167 21.78 5.62 -1.18
N PHE A 168 22.71 4.74 -1.55
CA PHE A 168 23.85 5.09 -2.39
C PHE A 168 23.45 5.00 -3.87
N ASP A 169 23.61 6.10 -4.61
CA ASP A 169 23.51 6.13 -6.07
C ASP A 169 24.89 5.74 -6.64
N PRO A 170 25.04 4.53 -7.21
CA PRO A 170 26.32 4.06 -7.73
C PRO A 170 26.72 4.77 -9.04
N VAL A 171 25.80 5.45 -9.71
CA VAL A 171 26.05 6.17 -10.96
C VAL A 171 26.55 7.59 -10.67
N ALA A 172 25.92 8.28 -9.71
CA ALA A 172 26.34 9.63 -9.31
C ALA A 172 27.40 9.65 -8.19
N GLY A 173 27.77 8.49 -7.63
CA GLY A 173 28.77 8.37 -6.56
C GLY A 173 28.40 9.12 -5.28
N ARG A 174 27.11 9.35 -5.04
CA ARG A 174 26.61 10.16 -3.92
C ARG A 174 25.43 9.48 -3.24
N HIS A 175 25.24 9.82 -1.98
CA HIS A 175 24.09 9.38 -1.23
C HIS A 175 22.86 10.25 -1.55
N LEU A 176 21.74 9.60 -1.88
CA LEU A 176 20.47 10.27 -2.16
C LEU A 176 19.71 10.47 -0.84
N PRO A 177 19.18 11.68 -0.57
CA PRO A 177 18.23 11.86 0.52
C PRO A 177 16.97 11.04 0.23
N ARG A 178 16.39 10.38 1.24
CA ARG A 178 15.06 9.78 1.12
C ARG A 178 14.03 10.89 0.84
N GLY A 179 13.37 10.86 -0.33
CA GLY A 179 12.11 11.56 -0.56
C GLY A 179 10.92 10.80 0.04
N GLY A 180 9.93 11.41 0.70
CA GLY A 180 9.73 12.84 0.94
C GLY A 180 8.75 13.15 2.08
N ASP A 181 8.89 14.36 2.61
CA ASP A 181 7.80 15.15 3.21
C ASP A 181 7.39 16.19 2.16
N PHE A 182 6.13 16.16 1.74
CA PHE A 182 5.56 17.02 0.69
C PHE A 182 4.61 18.08 1.28
N ALA A 183 4.97 18.69 2.40
CA ALA A 183 4.23 19.84 2.94
C ALA A 183 4.56 21.14 2.15
N GLY A 184 3.65 21.55 1.27
CA GLY A 184 3.14 22.92 1.22
C GLY A 184 4.10 24.13 1.02
N VAL A 185 4.21 24.59 -0.22
CA VAL A 185 4.31 26.00 -0.70
C VAL A 185 5.65 26.73 -0.56
N ASP A 186 6.06 27.49 -1.60
CA ASP A 186 7.16 28.47 -1.52
C ASP A 186 6.69 29.87 -1.04
N ALA A 187 7.61 30.83 -0.83
CA ALA A 187 7.35 32.22 -0.43
C ALA A 187 7.49 33.28 -1.56
N ARG A 188 7.47 32.85 -2.84
CA ARG A 188 6.64 33.54 -3.86
C ARG A 188 5.24 32.92 -3.94
N GLY A 189 4.91 31.95 -3.08
CA GLY A 189 3.65 31.23 -2.99
C GLY A 189 3.50 29.99 -3.90
N GLY A 190 4.46 29.67 -4.76
CA GLY A 190 4.33 28.68 -5.83
C GLY A 190 4.64 27.25 -5.42
N LEU A 191 3.68 26.55 -4.81
CA LEU A 191 3.41 25.17 -5.25
C LEU A 191 2.61 25.28 -6.54
N ASP A 192 3.26 25.20 -7.70
CA ASP A 192 2.56 25.24 -8.98
C ASP A 192 2.55 23.85 -9.61
N VAL A 193 1.49 23.11 -9.31
CA VAL A 193 0.90 22.20 -10.29
C VAL A 193 -0.39 22.88 -10.74
N SER A 194 -0.23 23.77 -11.71
CA SER A 194 -1.31 24.39 -12.47
C SER A 194 -2.01 23.32 -13.35
N PRO A 195 -3.10 23.65 -14.07
CA PRO A 195 -4.33 22.84 -14.21
C PRO A 195 -4.27 21.41 -14.81
N LEU A 196 -3.10 20.79 -15.04
CA LEU A 196 -2.99 19.60 -15.90
C LEU A 196 -2.00 18.49 -15.47
N GLY A 197 -1.48 18.46 -14.24
CA GLY A 197 -0.99 17.17 -13.72
C GLY A 197 -0.11 17.09 -12.48
N PHE A 198 -0.73 16.69 -11.36
CA PHE A 198 -0.34 15.66 -10.37
C PHE A 198 -1.33 15.74 -9.18
N LEU A 199 -1.99 14.62 -8.81
CA LEU A 199 -3.04 14.57 -7.79
C LEU A 199 -2.62 13.63 -6.65
N ARG A 200 -1.76 14.10 -5.74
CA ARG A 200 -1.93 13.94 -4.27
C ARG A 200 -0.81 14.61 -3.47
N VAL A 201 -1.16 15.71 -2.83
CA VAL A 201 -0.60 16.22 -1.56
C VAL A 201 -1.75 16.18 -0.53
N PRO A 202 -1.51 15.94 0.77
CA PRO A 202 -2.56 16.04 1.80
C PRO A 202 -3.31 17.37 1.72
N GLY A 203 -4.63 17.32 1.47
CA GLY A 203 -5.50 18.51 1.39
C GLY A 203 -6.15 18.81 0.04
N MET A 204 -5.95 17.99 -1.01
CA MET A 204 -6.75 18.10 -2.24
C MET A 204 -8.08 17.32 -2.16
N ALA A 205 -9.03 17.82 -2.95
CA ALA A 205 -10.39 17.36 -3.13
C ALA A 205 -10.46 15.84 -3.37
N GLU A 206 -11.43 15.18 -2.76
CA GLU A 206 -11.67 13.75 -2.97
C GLU A 206 -11.89 13.48 -4.46
N PRO A 207 -11.59 12.28 -5.00
CA PRO A 207 -11.91 11.96 -6.39
C PRO A 207 -13.39 12.21 -6.77
N ALA A 208 -14.29 12.22 -5.79
CA ALA A 208 -15.68 12.62 -5.92
C ALA A 208 -15.87 14.12 -6.28
N ASP A 209 -14.86 14.94 -6.01
CA ASP A 209 -14.82 16.38 -6.27
C ASP A 209 -14.16 16.70 -7.62
N LEU A 210 -13.75 15.68 -8.40
CA LEU A 210 -13.30 15.87 -9.78
C LEU A 210 -14.51 16.16 -10.66
N GLU A 211 -14.89 17.43 -10.71
CA GLU A 211 -15.93 17.89 -11.62
C GLU A 211 -15.61 17.47 -13.07
N PRO A 212 -16.64 17.16 -13.87
CA PRO A 212 -16.48 17.00 -15.31
C PRO A 212 -15.77 18.22 -15.90
N SER A 213 -14.73 18.00 -16.70
CA SER A 213 -14.02 19.06 -17.44
C SER A 213 -14.35 18.92 -18.91
N ASP A 214 -14.48 20.05 -19.61
CA ASP A 214 -14.61 20.07 -21.08
C ASP A 214 -13.26 19.74 -21.76
N ARG A 215 -12.16 19.75 -21.00
CA ARG A 215 -10.83 19.36 -21.49
C ARG A 215 -10.72 17.84 -21.55
N ARG A 216 -9.99 17.36 -22.57
CA ARG A 216 -9.61 15.94 -22.65
C ARG A 216 -8.87 15.55 -21.37
N ARG A 217 -9.30 14.49 -20.68
CA ARG A 217 -8.71 14.03 -19.43
C ARG A 217 -8.05 12.66 -19.58
N VAL A 218 -6.78 12.59 -19.21
CA VAL A 218 -5.96 11.38 -19.14
C VAL A 218 -5.70 11.06 -17.68
N ILE A 219 -6.19 9.92 -17.21
CA ILE A 219 -5.91 9.41 -15.87
C ILE A 219 -4.78 8.39 -15.96
N MET A 220 -3.78 8.50 -15.10
CA MET A 220 -2.67 7.55 -15.03
C MET A 220 -2.66 6.79 -13.70
N LEU A 221 -2.50 5.47 -13.78
CA LEU A 221 -2.47 4.53 -12.68
C LEU A 221 -1.15 3.75 -12.70
N GLY A 222 -0.57 3.47 -11.54
CA GLY A 222 0.70 2.75 -11.47
C GLY A 222 1.36 2.78 -10.10
N GLY A 223 2.58 2.23 -10.05
CA GLY A 223 3.40 2.12 -8.86
C GLY A 223 4.29 3.34 -8.55
N SER A 224 5.32 3.10 -7.74
CA SER A 224 6.32 4.12 -7.34
C SER A 224 7.14 4.70 -8.50
N ALA A 225 7.35 3.94 -9.58
CA ALA A 225 8.02 4.43 -10.79
C ALA A 225 7.19 5.54 -11.48
N LEU A 226 5.88 5.34 -11.62
CA LEU A 226 4.98 6.36 -12.17
C LEU A 226 4.77 7.53 -11.21
N TYR A 227 4.78 7.25 -9.90
CA TYR A 227 4.74 8.27 -8.85
C TYR A 227 5.95 9.22 -8.93
N GLY A 228 7.07 8.75 -9.48
CA GLY A 228 8.30 9.53 -9.59
C GLY A 228 9.23 9.42 -8.38
N LEU A 229 9.16 8.30 -7.65
CA LEU A 229 10.07 8.09 -6.51
C LEU A 229 11.53 8.11 -7.00
N GLY A 230 12.35 8.95 -6.36
CA GLY A 230 13.76 9.14 -6.70
C GLY A 230 14.04 10.27 -7.70
N LEU A 231 13.02 10.82 -8.35
CA LEU A 231 13.17 11.97 -9.23
C LEU A 231 13.37 13.28 -8.44
N PRO A 232 14.09 14.27 -9.01
CA PRO A 232 14.46 15.49 -8.28
C PRO A 232 13.27 16.43 -8.03
N ASP A 233 12.25 16.40 -8.88
CA ASP A 233 11.07 17.26 -8.80
C ASP A 233 9.87 16.68 -9.60
N ASN A 234 8.71 17.33 -9.47
CA ASN A 234 7.49 16.94 -10.19
C ASN A 234 7.61 17.10 -11.71
N ALA A 235 8.37 18.09 -12.18
CA ALA A 235 8.50 18.36 -13.61
C ALA A 235 9.27 17.23 -14.33
N ALA A 236 10.11 16.50 -13.60
CA ALA A 236 10.84 15.34 -14.09
C ALA A 236 9.99 14.07 -14.20
N THR A 237 8.80 14.02 -13.60
CA THR A 237 7.94 12.82 -13.58
C THR A 237 7.36 12.47 -14.95
N VAL A 238 7.03 11.20 -15.16
CA VAL A 238 6.40 10.71 -16.40
C VAL A 238 5.07 11.44 -16.69
N PRO A 239 4.14 11.63 -15.72
CA PRO A 239 2.90 12.37 -15.99
C PRO A 239 3.14 13.82 -16.43
N ALA A 240 4.03 14.56 -15.76
CA ALA A 240 4.33 15.94 -16.13
C ALA A 240 4.99 16.04 -17.51
N ARG A 241 5.88 15.11 -17.85
CA ARG A 241 6.50 15.01 -19.17
C ARG A 241 5.51 14.62 -20.26
N LEU A 242 4.60 13.70 -19.96
CA LEU A 242 3.52 13.29 -20.86
C LEU A 242 2.57 14.46 -21.13
N HIS A 243 2.18 15.19 -20.09
CA HIS A 243 1.35 16.38 -20.23
C HIS A 243 1.95 17.40 -21.23
N ARG A 244 3.23 17.75 -21.05
CA ARG A 244 3.93 18.69 -21.96
C ARG A 244 3.96 18.20 -23.41
N ARG A 245 4.13 16.90 -23.63
CA ARG A 245 4.13 16.30 -24.97
C ARG A 245 2.76 16.33 -25.63
N LEU A 246 1.70 16.11 -24.85
CA LEU A 246 0.34 16.11 -25.35
C LEU A 246 -0.24 17.52 -25.52
N ALA A 247 0.30 18.52 -24.83
CA ALA A 247 -0.25 19.87 -24.87
C ALA A 247 0.00 20.62 -26.19
N GLY A 248 1.11 20.35 -26.88
CA GLY A 248 1.41 21.07 -28.13
C GLY A 248 1.41 22.60 -27.93
N ALA A 249 0.74 23.34 -28.83
CA ALA A 249 0.58 24.79 -28.78
C ALA A 249 -0.76 25.26 -28.14
N ASP A 250 -1.69 24.33 -27.89
CA ASP A 250 -3.02 24.61 -27.36
C ASP A 250 -3.11 24.23 -25.87
N ASP A 251 -4.27 24.51 -25.27
CA ASP A 251 -4.63 24.03 -23.94
C ASP A 251 -4.80 22.49 -23.96
N GLY A 252 -3.69 21.77 -23.84
CA GLY A 252 -3.58 20.30 -23.84
C GLY A 252 -4.52 19.52 -22.93
N PRO A 253 -4.50 18.17 -23.01
CA PRO A 253 -5.26 17.35 -22.10
C PRO A 253 -4.78 17.50 -20.65
N GLU A 254 -5.70 17.33 -19.70
CA GLU A 254 -5.38 17.18 -18.29
C GLU A 254 -4.77 15.80 -18.05
N VAL A 255 -3.56 15.71 -17.52
CA VAL A 255 -2.90 14.43 -17.21
C VAL A 255 -2.83 14.24 -15.70
N LEU A 256 -3.75 13.47 -15.15
CA LEU A 256 -3.90 13.29 -13.71
C LEU A 256 -3.26 11.97 -13.28
N SER A 257 -2.21 12.03 -12.45
CA SER A 257 -1.58 10.84 -11.87
C SER A 257 -2.23 10.45 -10.55
N PHE A 258 -2.61 9.18 -10.45
CA PHE A 258 -3.07 8.50 -9.23
C PHE A 258 -2.14 7.34 -8.87
N ALA A 259 -0.87 7.45 -9.23
CA ALA A 259 0.15 6.48 -8.88
C ALA A 259 0.31 6.36 -7.37
N VAL A 260 0.50 5.14 -6.87
CA VAL A 260 0.69 4.85 -5.45
C VAL A 260 2.01 4.10 -5.28
N PRO A 261 2.95 4.56 -4.44
CA PRO A 261 4.15 3.80 -4.14
C PRO A 261 3.82 2.39 -3.63
N GLY A 262 4.42 1.37 -4.24
CA GLY A 262 4.08 -0.04 -3.97
C GLY A 262 2.73 -0.52 -4.55
N GLY A 263 2.02 0.34 -5.29
CA GLY A 263 0.74 0.00 -5.92
C GLY A 263 0.88 -1.08 -6.99
N TRP A 264 -0.07 -2.01 -7.03
CA TRP A 264 -0.18 -3.10 -8.01
C TRP A 264 -1.51 -3.01 -8.79
N SER A 265 -1.65 -3.80 -9.85
CA SER A 265 -2.80 -3.73 -10.78
C SER A 265 -4.17 -3.92 -10.13
N ARG A 266 -4.27 -4.68 -9.04
CA ARG A 266 -5.53 -4.84 -8.29
C ARG A 266 -5.98 -3.57 -7.55
N GLY A 267 -5.03 -2.79 -7.03
CA GLY A 267 -5.33 -1.51 -6.39
C GLY A 267 -5.69 -0.45 -7.43
N GLU A 268 -5.03 -0.49 -8.58
CA GLU A 268 -5.33 0.35 -9.74
C GLU A 268 -6.73 0.09 -10.28
N SER A 269 -7.12 -1.18 -10.46
CA SER A 269 -8.47 -1.53 -10.93
C SER A 269 -9.53 -1.09 -9.93
N ALA A 270 -9.33 -1.33 -8.63
CA ALA A 270 -10.20 -0.80 -7.59
C ALA A 270 -10.36 0.73 -7.66
N MET A 271 -9.24 1.46 -7.79
CA MET A 271 -9.25 2.92 -7.89
C MET A 271 -10.10 3.38 -9.08
N LEU A 272 -9.92 2.73 -10.24
CA LEU A 272 -10.72 3.02 -11.43
C LEU A 272 -12.20 2.75 -11.19
N LEU A 273 -12.55 1.53 -10.76
CA LEU A 273 -13.94 1.08 -10.62
C LEU A 273 -14.74 1.89 -9.60
N TYR A 274 -14.12 2.27 -8.48
CA TYR A 274 -14.85 2.87 -7.36
C TYR A 274 -14.76 4.39 -7.34
N ARG A 275 -13.68 4.98 -7.86
CA ARG A 275 -13.43 6.41 -7.69
C ARG A 275 -13.31 7.17 -8.99
N LEU A 276 -12.44 6.70 -9.89
CA LEU A 276 -12.01 7.53 -11.02
C LEU A 276 -12.95 7.45 -12.22
N ARG A 277 -13.75 6.38 -12.31
CA ARG A 277 -14.76 6.24 -13.37
C ARG A 277 -15.76 7.38 -13.43
N HIS A 278 -16.00 8.08 -12.32
CA HIS A 278 -16.94 9.19 -12.20
C HIS A 278 -16.37 10.50 -12.74
N ALA A 279 -15.04 10.62 -12.78
CA ALA A 279 -14.34 11.75 -13.39
C ALA A 279 -14.40 11.76 -14.93
N ARG A 280 -15.07 10.77 -15.54
CA ARG A 280 -15.28 10.58 -16.98
C ARG A 280 -14.01 10.82 -17.80
N PRO A 281 -12.92 10.08 -17.54
CA PRO A 281 -11.68 10.26 -18.30
C PRO A 281 -11.90 9.94 -19.78
N ASP A 282 -11.29 10.70 -20.68
CA ASP A 282 -11.19 10.32 -22.10
C ASP A 282 -10.18 9.20 -22.30
N SER A 283 -9.16 9.11 -21.44
CA SER A 283 -8.19 8.02 -21.48
C SER A 283 -7.75 7.59 -20.08
N VAL A 284 -7.54 6.30 -19.90
CA VAL A 284 -6.95 5.72 -18.68
C VAL A 284 -5.68 4.97 -19.09
N VAL A 285 -4.55 5.33 -18.49
CA VAL A 285 -3.24 4.72 -18.72
C VAL A 285 -2.83 3.94 -17.48
N THR A 286 -2.47 2.68 -17.61
CA THR A 286 -1.84 1.90 -16.53
C THR A 286 -0.37 1.69 -16.86
N LEU A 287 0.53 2.00 -15.92
CA LEU A 287 1.95 1.64 -15.98
C LEU A 287 2.25 0.73 -14.79
N SER A 288 2.20 -0.58 -15.02
CA SER A 288 2.16 -1.56 -13.94
C SER A 288 2.83 -2.89 -14.33
N GLY A 289 2.74 -3.89 -13.44
CA GLY A 289 3.26 -5.24 -13.66
C GLY A 289 4.46 -5.58 -12.79
N TRP A 290 5.37 -4.63 -12.53
CA TRP A 290 6.52 -4.92 -11.68
C TRP A 290 6.13 -5.17 -10.22
N ASN A 291 5.27 -4.33 -9.62
CA ASN A 291 4.84 -4.53 -8.22
C ASN A 291 4.03 -5.82 -8.03
N ASP A 292 3.22 -6.19 -9.04
CA ASP A 292 2.50 -7.47 -9.09
C ASP A 292 3.47 -8.65 -9.05
N PHE A 293 4.51 -8.61 -9.89
CA PHE A 293 5.59 -9.60 -9.89
C PHE A 293 6.35 -9.59 -8.56
N ASN A 294 6.83 -8.42 -8.12
CA ASN A 294 7.73 -8.24 -6.98
C ASN A 294 7.09 -8.70 -5.68
N THR A 295 5.85 -8.32 -5.44
CA THR A 295 5.11 -8.73 -4.24
C THR A 295 5.05 -10.25 -4.16
N LEU A 296 4.71 -10.90 -5.27
CA LEU A 296 4.59 -12.36 -5.30
C LEU A 296 5.95 -13.04 -5.17
N PHE A 297 7.00 -12.51 -5.81
CA PHE A 297 8.37 -12.99 -5.66
C PHE A 297 8.86 -12.89 -4.22
N ALA A 298 8.72 -11.71 -3.59
CA ALA A 298 9.11 -11.48 -2.21
C ALA A 298 8.36 -12.43 -1.24
N MET A 299 7.10 -12.71 -1.51
CA MET A 299 6.30 -13.62 -0.68
C MET A 299 6.72 -15.08 -0.85
N ASP A 300 6.99 -15.54 -2.07
CA ASP A 300 7.54 -16.88 -2.32
C ASP A 300 8.90 -17.04 -1.63
N LEU A 301 9.72 -15.99 -1.58
CA LEU A 301 11.02 -15.99 -0.90
C LEU A 301 10.86 -16.13 0.62
N VAL A 302 9.97 -15.34 1.23
CA VAL A 302 9.80 -15.29 2.70
C VAL A 302 9.06 -16.53 3.24
N ASN A 303 8.05 -17.01 2.51
CA ASN A 303 7.12 -18.01 2.99
C ASN A 303 7.25 -19.37 2.28
N GLY A 304 8.14 -19.46 1.29
CA GLY A 304 8.32 -20.62 0.44
C GLY A 304 7.37 -20.64 -0.77
N PRO A 305 7.66 -21.48 -1.78
CA PRO A 305 6.86 -21.57 -3.01
C PRO A 305 5.40 -21.92 -2.73
N GLY A 306 4.48 -21.14 -3.29
CA GLY A 306 3.04 -21.41 -3.18
C GLY A 306 2.45 -20.99 -1.83
N ALA A 307 3.19 -20.19 -1.05
CA ALA A 307 2.64 -19.52 0.10
C ALA A 307 1.47 -18.61 -0.28
N GLN A 308 0.49 -18.55 0.60
CA GLN A 308 -0.79 -17.93 0.27
C GLN A 308 -0.76 -16.43 0.51
N VAL A 309 -0.70 -15.66 -0.57
CA VAL A 309 -0.66 -14.20 -0.55
C VAL A 309 -2.07 -13.59 -0.43
N LEU A 310 -2.95 -14.23 0.36
CA LEU A 310 -4.30 -13.74 0.59
C LEU A 310 -4.31 -12.53 1.53
N ASN A 311 -3.39 -12.46 2.51
CA ASN A 311 -3.48 -11.45 3.57
C ASN A 311 -2.91 -10.07 3.24
N TRP A 312 -1.88 -9.95 2.40
CA TRP A 312 -1.32 -8.64 2.04
C TRP A 312 -2.16 -7.92 0.96
N THR A 313 -2.69 -8.68 0.00
CA THR A 313 -3.57 -8.13 -1.04
C THR A 313 -4.93 -7.69 -0.49
N PHE A 314 -5.42 -8.38 0.55
CA PHE A 314 -6.60 -7.95 1.29
C PHE A 314 -6.31 -6.83 2.29
N SER A 315 -5.17 -6.82 3.00
CA SER A 315 -4.92 -5.78 4.00
C SER A 315 -4.92 -4.40 3.37
N ASP A 316 -4.23 -4.20 2.25
CA ASP A 316 -4.08 -2.84 1.70
C ASP A 316 -5.35 -2.35 1.01
N TYR A 317 -6.08 -3.24 0.33
CA TYR A 317 -7.40 -2.92 -0.24
C TYR A 317 -8.46 -2.68 0.85
N HIS A 318 -8.46 -3.50 1.91
CA HIS A 318 -9.40 -3.37 3.02
C HIS A 318 -9.04 -2.20 3.93
N HIS A 319 -7.75 -1.86 4.07
CA HIS A 319 -7.30 -0.65 4.76
C HIS A 319 -7.65 0.58 3.92
N TYR A 320 -7.47 0.52 2.60
CA TYR A 320 -7.88 1.58 1.67
C TYR A 320 -9.39 1.83 1.71
N LEU A 321 -10.23 0.81 1.52
CA LEU A 321 -11.70 0.95 1.59
C LEU A 321 -12.17 1.39 2.98
N ARG A 322 -11.59 0.85 4.05
CA ARG A 322 -12.00 1.14 5.42
C ARG A 322 -11.57 2.54 5.88
N ILE A 323 -10.50 3.09 5.32
CA ILE A 323 -10.03 4.45 5.62
C ILE A 323 -10.68 5.49 4.71
N HIS A 324 -10.87 5.19 3.43
CA HIS A 324 -11.21 6.19 2.43
C HIS A 324 -12.62 6.09 1.83
N ALA A 325 -13.33 4.97 2.02
CA ALA A 325 -14.64 4.76 1.43
C ALA A 325 -15.58 3.91 2.32
N PRO A 326 -15.74 4.21 3.62
CA PRO A 326 -16.56 3.39 4.51
C PRO A 326 -18.05 3.33 4.10
N HIS A 327 -18.53 4.34 3.37
CA HIS A 327 -19.91 4.44 2.88
C HIS A 327 -20.15 3.73 1.53
N GLU A 328 -19.10 3.50 0.73
CA GLU A 328 -19.23 2.76 -0.54
C GLU A 328 -19.41 1.26 -0.33
N ILE A 329 -19.06 0.75 0.86
CA ILE A 329 -19.36 -0.63 1.28
C ILE A 329 -20.89 -0.87 1.34
N ASP A 330 -21.67 0.19 1.56
CA ASP A 330 -23.13 0.16 1.61
C ASP A 330 -23.79 0.56 0.27
N ASP A 331 -23.03 0.86 -0.79
CA ASP A 331 -23.59 1.26 -2.09
C ASP A 331 -24.25 0.08 -2.81
N THR A 332 -25.57 0.19 -2.95
CA THR A 332 -26.43 -0.77 -3.62
C THR A 332 -26.15 -1.01 -5.11
N HIS A 333 -25.36 -0.17 -5.77
CA HIS A 333 -25.03 -0.25 -7.20
C HIS A 333 -23.72 -1.01 -7.50
N VAL A 334 -22.99 -1.49 -6.48
CA VAL A 334 -21.77 -2.30 -6.65
C VAL A 334 -22.13 -3.80 -6.65
N PRO A 335 -22.10 -4.51 -7.80
CA PRO A 335 -22.64 -5.87 -7.92
C PRO A 335 -21.89 -6.93 -7.09
N PHE A 336 -20.64 -6.67 -6.72
CA PHE A 336 -19.80 -7.61 -5.96
C PHE A 336 -20.03 -7.54 -4.44
N ALA A 337 -20.42 -6.37 -3.92
CA ALA A 337 -20.65 -6.15 -2.48
C ALA A 337 -21.90 -6.89 -1.96
N ARG A 338 -22.86 -7.20 -2.85
CA ARG A 338 -24.10 -7.91 -2.52
C ARG A 338 -23.99 -9.42 -2.46
N LYS A 339 -22.87 -10.04 -2.86
CA LYS A 339 -22.76 -11.50 -2.81
C LYS A 339 -22.65 -11.94 -1.35
N PRO A 340 -23.65 -12.66 -0.78
CA PRO A 340 -23.55 -13.19 0.58
C PRO A 340 -22.39 -14.15 0.72
N SER A 341 -21.92 -14.74 -0.39
CA SER A 341 -20.69 -15.51 -0.42
C SER A 341 -19.47 -14.67 -0.12
N VAL A 342 -19.35 -13.42 -0.61
CA VAL A 342 -18.20 -12.54 -0.30
C VAL A 342 -18.22 -12.12 1.17
N VAL A 343 -19.39 -11.72 1.69
CA VAL A 343 -19.53 -11.31 3.10
C VAL A 343 -19.38 -12.49 4.08
N ARG A 344 -19.87 -13.69 3.73
CA ARG A 344 -19.79 -14.90 4.60
C ARG A 344 -18.51 -15.72 4.42
N SER A 345 -17.80 -15.58 3.30
CA SER A 345 -16.51 -16.28 3.10
C SER A 345 -15.33 -15.51 3.70
N LEU A 346 -15.46 -14.23 4.02
CA LEU A 346 -14.38 -13.43 4.64
C LEU A 346 -13.69 -14.08 5.86
N PRO A 347 -14.39 -14.78 6.77
CA PRO A 347 -13.75 -15.51 7.88
C PRO A 347 -13.42 -16.99 7.57
N HIS A 348 -13.86 -17.50 6.41
CA HIS A 348 -13.85 -18.94 6.07
C HIS A 348 -13.25 -19.23 4.69
N LEU A 349 -12.50 -18.28 4.10
CA LEU A 349 -11.66 -18.56 2.94
C LEU A 349 -10.52 -19.45 3.43
N ASP A 350 -10.80 -20.75 3.46
CA ASP A 350 -9.79 -21.77 3.67
C ASP A 350 -8.74 -21.58 2.58
N SER A 351 -7.57 -21.22 3.06
CA SER A 351 -6.35 -21.11 2.31
C SER A 351 -6.22 -22.26 1.30
N ALA A 352 -6.56 -23.49 1.69
CA ALA A 352 -6.41 -24.70 0.86
C ALA A 352 -7.20 -24.70 -0.47
N VAL A 353 -8.16 -23.79 -0.68
CA VAL A 353 -8.99 -23.72 -1.90
C VAL A 353 -8.32 -22.91 -3.02
N PHE A 354 -7.27 -22.15 -2.71
CA PHE A 354 -6.55 -21.36 -3.71
C PHE A 354 -5.32 -22.13 -4.24
N PRO A 355 -5.21 -22.33 -5.57
CA PRO A 355 -4.12 -23.12 -6.15
C PRO A 355 -2.76 -22.48 -5.87
N ARG A 356 -1.76 -23.32 -5.62
CA ARG A 356 -0.35 -22.94 -5.41
C ARG A 356 0.13 -21.99 -6.51
N SER A 357 0.62 -20.81 -6.15
CA SER A 357 1.05 -19.76 -7.08
C SER A 357 2.39 -20.07 -7.76
N GLY A 358 2.34 -20.63 -8.98
CA GLY A 358 3.47 -20.58 -9.91
C GLY A 358 3.53 -19.24 -10.68
N ALA A 359 4.60 -18.99 -11.43
CA ALA A 359 4.76 -17.81 -12.29
C ALA A 359 3.53 -17.52 -13.18
N ARG A 360 2.85 -18.57 -13.66
CA ARG A 360 1.61 -18.47 -14.44
C ARG A 360 0.46 -17.80 -13.68
N LEU A 361 0.32 -18.06 -12.37
CA LEU A 361 -0.69 -17.40 -11.52
C LEU A 361 -0.33 -15.95 -11.24
N ARG A 362 0.96 -15.62 -11.14
CA ARG A 362 1.45 -14.23 -11.02
C ARG A 362 1.15 -13.42 -12.28
N GLY A 363 1.38 -14.06 -13.43
CA GLY A 363 1.09 -13.55 -14.76
C GLY A 363 -0.39 -13.26 -14.98
N SER A 364 -1.23 -14.26 -14.73
CA SER A 364 -2.66 -14.20 -15.06
C SER A 364 -3.42 -13.17 -14.24
N GLN A 365 -3.10 -12.97 -12.96
CA GLN A 365 -3.82 -12.01 -12.12
C GLN A 365 -3.66 -10.57 -12.61
N TRP A 366 -2.44 -10.18 -13.01
CA TRP A 366 -2.21 -8.87 -13.60
C TRP A 366 -3.01 -8.72 -14.90
N LEU A 367 -2.94 -9.72 -15.79
CA LEU A 367 -3.70 -9.72 -17.05
C LEU A 367 -5.22 -9.62 -16.84
N ASP A 368 -5.76 -10.34 -15.86
CA ASP A 368 -7.17 -10.29 -15.49
C ASP A 368 -7.59 -8.88 -15.02
N ASN A 369 -6.72 -8.21 -14.25
CA ASN A 369 -6.96 -6.83 -13.82
C ASN A 369 -6.89 -5.84 -15.00
N GLN A 370 -5.97 -6.03 -15.94
CA GLN A 370 -5.91 -5.20 -17.16
C GLN A 370 -7.15 -5.41 -18.04
N ALA A 371 -7.60 -6.64 -18.23
CA ALA A 371 -8.85 -6.96 -18.93
C ALA A 371 -10.07 -6.31 -18.27
N LEU A 372 -10.13 -6.32 -16.93
CA LEU A 372 -11.18 -5.67 -16.18
C LEU A 372 -11.20 -4.16 -16.42
N MET A 373 -10.04 -3.49 -16.33
CA MET A 373 -9.95 -2.05 -16.57
C MET A 373 -10.28 -1.69 -18.02
N ALA A 374 -9.83 -2.48 -19.00
CA ALA A 374 -10.21 -2.32 -20.41
C ALA A 374 -11.73 -2.40 -20.59
N THR A 375 -12.37 -3.41 -19.99
CA THR A 375 -13.84 -3.59 -20.04
C THR A 375 -14.57 -2.38 -19.46
N VAL A 376 -14.11 -1.86 -18.32
CA VAL A 376 -14.71 -0.68 -17.68
C VAL A 376 -14.57 0.54 -18.58
N CYS A 377 -13.39 0.78 -19.13
CA CYS A 377 -13.16 1.92 -20.02
C CYS A 377 -14.01 1.84 -21.29
N GLU A 378 -14.09 0.67 -21.93
CA GLU A 378 -14.94 0.43 -23.10
C GLU A 378 -16.42 0.73 -22.80
N GLN A 379 -16.94 0.25 -21.66
CA GLN A 379 -18.31 0.54 -21.21
C GLN A 379 -18.58 2.02 -20.96
N GLN A 380 -17.53 2.80 -20.67
CA GLN A 380 -17.62 4.24 -20.41
C GLN A 380 -17.30 5.11 -21.62
N GLY A 381 -16.87 4.50 -22.74
CA GLY A 381 -16.37 5.24 -23.90
C GLY A 381 -15.02 5.91 -23.64
N SER A 382 -14.26 5.46 -22.65
CA SER A 382 -12.89 5.90 -22.37
C SER A 382 -11.88 5.02 -23.13
N HIS A 383 -10.81 5.61 -23.65
CA HIS A 383 -9.71 4.85 -24.24
C HIS A 383 -8.81 4.25 -23.15
N PHE A 384 -8.61 2.94 -23.15
CA PHE A 384 -7.71 2.28 -22.21
C PHE A 384 -6.34 2.04 -22.83
N VAL A 385 -5.27 2.41 -22.13
CA VAL A 385 -3.89 2.13 -22.50
C VAL A 385 -3.22 1.35 -21.38
N CYS A 386 -2.95 0.07 -21.60
CA CYS A 386 -2.18 -0.77 -20.69
C CYS A 386 -0.72 -0.78 -21.11
N ALA A 387 0.19 -0.32 -20.25
CA ALA A 387 1.63 -0.36 -20.48
C ALA A 387 2.33 -1.26 -19.46
N LEU A 388 3.04 -2.28 -19.96
CA LEU A 388 3.90 -3.12 -19.13
C LEU A 388 5.14 -2.31 -18.70
N GLN A 389 5.33 -2.16 -17.38
CA GLN A 389 6.43 -1.37 -16.82
C GLN A 389 7.81 -1.95 -17.19
N PRO A 390 8.76 -1.12 -17.66
CA PRO A 390 10.14 -1.53 -17.90
C PRO A 390 10.89 -1.88 -16.61
N HIS A 391 11.96 -2.67 -16.75
CA HIS A 391 12.81 -3.10 -15.65
C HIS A 391 14.29 -3.05 -16.05
N SER A 392 15.17 -2.69 -15.10
CA SER A 392 16.62 -2.50 -15.32
C SER A 392 17.34 -3.71 -15.97
N LEU A 393 16.95 -4.94 -15.64
CA LEU A 393 17.48 -6.17 -16.30
C LEU A 393 17.29 -6.19 -17.82
N LEU A 394 16.39 -5.38 -18.35
CA LEU A 394 16.07 -5.32 -19.77
C LEU A 394 16.73 -4.10 -20.45
N GLN A 395 17.57 -3.33 -19.75
CA GLN A 395 18.44 -2.30 -20.33
C GLN A 395 19.90 -2.83 -20.37
N PRO A 396 20.40 -3.30 -21.52
CA PRO A 396 21.74 -3.89 -21.63
C PRO A 396 22.86 -2.97 -21.14
N ALA A 397 22.74 -1.66 -21.36
CA ALA A 397 23.74 -0.66 -21.01
C ALA A 397 24.04 -0.56 -19.50
N LEU A 398 23.12 -0.95 -18.62
CA LEU A 398 23.36 -0.95 -17.16
C LEU A 398 24.18 -2.14 -16.69
N GLY A 399 24.28 -3.20 -17.51
CA GLY A 399 24.91 -4.45 -17.12
C GLY A 399 24.13 -5.21 -16.04
N THR A 400 24.47 -6.49 -15.88
CA THR A 400 23.82 -7.36 -14.90
C THR A 400 24.19 -7.02 -13.46
N GLU A 401 25.37 -6.44 -13.24
CA GLU A 401 25.87 -6.10 -11.90
C GLU A 401 25.03 -5.00 -11.23
N PHE A 402 24.61 -3.98 -11.98
CA PHE A 402 23.74 -2.92 -11.46
C PHE A 402 22.47 -3.51 -10.82
N THR A 403 21.79 -4.38 -11.56
CA THR A 403 20.57 -5.02 -11.04
C THR A 403 20.89 -6.02 -9.92
N ARG A 404 21.99 -6.77 -10.03
CA ARG A 404 22.41 -7.72 -8.98
C ARG A 404 22.62 -7.04 -7.64
N ASN A 405 23.28 -5.89 -7.63
CA ASN A 405 23.51 -5.09 -6.44
C ASN A 405 22.19 -4.60 -5.83
N TRP A 406 21.30 -4.10 -6.68
CA TRP A 406 19.98 -3.69 -6.21
C TRP A 406 19.17 -4.86 -5.65
N VAL A 407 19.02 -5.99 -6.37
CA VAL A 407 18.28 -7.18 -5.90
C VAL A 407 18.80 -7.63 -4.53
N THR A 408 20.13 -7.73 -4.41
CA THR A 408 20.78 -8.13 -3.15
C THR A 408 20.45 -7.16 -2.01
N SER A 409 20.52 -5.85 -2.26
CA SER A 409 20.21 -4.84 -1.24
C SER A 409 18.71 -4.78 -0.91
N HIS A 410 17.85 -4.95 -1.91
CA HIS A 410 16.41 -4.79 -1.81
C HIS A 410 15.80 -5.92 -0.97
N TYR A 411 16.31 -7.14 -1.14
CA TYR A 411 15.82 -8.32 -0.42
C TYR A 411 16.69 -8.73 0.76
N ASP A 412 17.69 -7.95 1.18
CA ASP A 412 18.57 -8.29 2.31
C ASP A 412 17.78 -8.62 3.59
N PHE A 413 16.60 -8.00 3.76
CA PHE A 413 15.67 -8.28 4.87
C PHE A 413 15.12 -9.71 4.90
N ALA A 414 15.08 -10.41 3.76
CA ALA A 414 14.60 -11.78 3.67
C ALA A 414 15.65 -12.81 4.14
N PHE A 415 16.90 -12.38 4.33
CA PHE A 415 18.04 -13.26 4.59
C PHE A 415 18.59 -13.19 6.03
N THR A 416 17.99 -12.41 6.91
CA THR A 416 18.44 -12.38 8.31
C THR A 416 17.94 -13.62 9.07
N GLY A 417 18.75 -14.70 9.08
CA GLY A 417 18.74 -15.68 10.17
C GLY A 417 17.99 -17.01 9.97
N ARG A 418 17.86 -17.54 8.75
CA ARG A 418 17.40 -18.93 8.54
C ARG A 418 18.45 -19.78 7.85
N ASP A 419 18.82 -20.88 8.48
CA ASP A 419 19.65 -21.94 7.87
C ASP A 419 18.96 -22.48 6.62
N GLY A 420 19.69 -22.58 5.50
CA GLY A 420 19.19 -23.14 4.24
C GLY A 420 18.54 -22.17 3.26
N GLN A 421 18.59 -20.85 3.48
CA GLN A 421 18.22 -19.86 2.46
C GLN A 421 19.29 -19.80 1.35
N PRO A 422 18.89 -19.59 0.08
CA PRO A 422 19.82 -19.46 -1.02
C PRO A 422 20.83 -18.33 -0.77
N GLY A 423 22.06 -18.52 -1.24
CA GLY A 423 23.08 -17.49 -1.18
C GLY A 423 22.67 -16.25 -2.00
N ARG A 424 23.28 -15.09 -1.72
CA ARG A 424 23.00 -13.83 -2.47
C ARG A 424 23.13 -13.98 -3.99
N ALA A 425 24.03 -14.84 -4.47
CA ALA A 425 24.18 -15.13 -5.89
C ALA A 425 22.97 -15.88 -6.46
N GLU A 426 22.53 -16.94 -5.78
CA GLU A 426 21.36 -17.76 -6.16
C GLU A 426 20.07 -16.95 -6.13
N LEU A 427 19.95 -15.97 -5.23
CA LEU A 427 18.82 -15.04 -5.19
C LEU A 427 18.70 -14.23 -6.49
N PHE A 428 19.80 -13.66 -6.97
CA PHE A 428 19.77 -12.88 -8.20
C PHE A 428 19.37 -13.75 -9.39
N ASP A 429 19.95 -14.93 -9.50
CA ASP A 429 19.64 -15.84 -10.60
C ASP A 429 18.15 -16.26 -10.55
N ALA A 430 17.64 -16.60 -9.35
CA ALA A 430 16.22 -16.89 -9.15
C ALA A 430 15.31 -15.69 -9.47
N TYR A 431 15.71 -14.47 -9.12
CA TYR A 431 14.99 -13.26 -9.46
C TYR A 431 14.96 -13.02 -10.97
N ALA A 432 16.12 -13.12 -11.62
CA ALA A 432 16.29 -12.92 -13.07
C ALA A 432 15.46 -13.94 -13.87
N ASP A 433 15.52 -15.22 -13.49
CA ASP A 433 14.70 -16.27 -14.12
C ASP A 433 13.22 -16.01 -13.91
N SER A 434 12.84 -15.64 -12.68
CA SER A 434 11.44 -15.41 -12.35
C SER A 434 10.85 -14.20 -13.07
N ILE A 435 11.57 -13.09 -13.16
CA ILE A 435 11.07 -11.91 -13.86
C ILE A 435 11.01 -12.16 -15.36
N ALA A 436 12.01 -12.83 -15.95
CA ALA A 436 12.00 -13.20 -17.36
C ALA A 436 10.79 -14.07 -17.71
N SER A 437 10.52 -15.10 -16.89
CA SER A 437 9.36 -15.98 -17.05
C SER A 437 8.03 -15.23 -16.93
N VAL A 438 7.87 -14.39 -15.89
CA VAL A 438 6.62 -13.64 -15.68
C VAL A 438 6.41 -12.58 -16.77
N TYR A 439 7.46 -11.87 -17.20
CA TYR A 439 7.36 -10.89 -18.29
C TYR A 439 7.08 -11.56 -19.63
N GLN A 440 7.55 -12.78 -19.86
CA GLN A 440 7.12 -13.54 -21.04
C GLN A 440 5.60 -13.80 -21.01
N VAL A 441 5.05 -14.19 -19.85
CA VAL A 441 3.59 -14.37 -19.69
C VAL A 441 2.84 -13.06 -19.90
N TYR A 442 3.34 -11.94 -19.36
CA TYR A 442 2.74 -10.63 -19.58
C TYR A 442 2.72 -10.24 -21.06
N ARG A 443 3.83 -10.40 -21.78
CA ARG A 443 3.91 -10.08 -23.21
C ARG A 443 2.95 -10.92 -24.06
N GLN A 444 2.87 -12.22 -23.79
CA GLN A 444 1.91 -13.11 -24.47
C GLN A 444 0.47 -12.68 -24.17
N GLY A 445 0.15 -12.43 -22.90
CA GLY A 445 -1.18 -11.99 -22.49
C GLY A 445 -1.56 -10.61 -23.05
N LEU A 446 -0.61 -9.68 -23.20
CA LEU A 446 -0.89 -8.38 -23.84
C LEU A 446 -1.30 -8.54 -25.31
N ALA A 447 -0.69 -9.46 -26.05
CA ALA A 447 -1.10 -9.76 -27.42
C ALA A 447 -2.53 -10.35 -27.47
N GLU A 448 -2.85 -11.26 -26.54
CA GLU A 448 -4.20 -11.83 -26.41
C GLU A 448 -5.23 -10.76 -26.04
N LEU A 449 -4.90 -9.86 -25.11
CA LEU A 449 -5.76 -8.75 -24.71
C LEU A 449 -5.96 -7.74 -25.84
N SER A 450 -4.93 -7.45 -26.62
CA SER A 450 -5.03 -6.58 -27.80
C SER A 450 -6.00 -7.14 -28.84
N ALA A 451 -5.99 -8.45 -29.08
CA ALA A 451 -6.96 -9.10 -29.97
C ALA A 451 -8.38 -9.07 -29.39
N ARG A 452 -8.52 -9.19 -28.06
CA ARG A 452 -9.81 -9.23 -27.36
C ARG A 452 -10.47 -7.85 -27.21
N PHE A 453 -9.69 -6.79 -27.04
CA PHE A 453 -10.16 -5.43 -26.79
C PHE A 453 -9.61 -4.48 -27.87
N PRO A 454 -10.19 -4.48 -29.09
CA PRO A 454 -9.68 -3.68 -30.21
C PRO A 454 -9.80 -2.16 -30.01
N THR A 455 -10.62 -1.74 -29.03
CA THR A 455 -10.80 -0.35 -28.61
C THR A 455 -9.79 0.10 -27.56
N ALA A 456 -8.91 -0.80 -27.08
CA ALA A 456 -7.87 -0.51 -26.10
C ALA A 456 -6.48 -0.75 -26.70
N THR A 457 -5.49 -0.05 -26.15
CA THR A 457 -4.09 -0.16 -26.55
C THR A 457 -3.31 -0.94 -25.50
N PHE A 458 -2.57 -1.96 -25.92
CA PHE A 458 -1.72 -2.77 -25.05
C PHE A 458 -0.26 -2.65 -25.51
N LEU A 459 0.58 -2.05 -24.66
CA LEU A 459 1.95 -1.72 -24.96
C LEU A 459 2.89 -2.62 -24.14
N ASP A 460 3.76 -3.33 -24.85
CA ASP A 460 4.95 -3.89 -24.24
C ASP A 460 6.04 -2.81 -24.18
N LEU A 461 6.14 -2.11 -23.04
CA LEU A 461 7.23 -1.17 -22.79
C LEU A 461 8.39 -1.83 -22.03
N SER A 462 8.41 -3.17 -21.90
CA SER A 462 9.44 -3.84 -21.10
C SER A 462 10.86 -3.64 -21.65
N THR A 463 10.99 -3.43 -22.95
CA THR A 463 12.25 -3.20 -23.67
C THR A 463 12.37 -1.78 -24.24
N VAL A 464 11.59 -0.82 -23.73
CA VAL A 464 11.60 0.57 -24.23
C VAL A 464 12.96 1.27 -24.10
N TYR A 465 13.86 0.74 -23.25
CA TYR A 465 15.22 1.24 -23.04
C TYR A 465 16.31 0.32 -23.62
N ALA A 466 15.96 -0.65 -24.48
CA ALA A 466 16.92 -1.62 -24.98
C ALA A 466 18.07 -0.97 -25.77
N ASP A 467 17.78 0.13 -26.48
CA ASP A 467 18.72 0.87 -27.32
C ASP A 467 19.24 2.15 -26.64
N GLU A 468 18.95 2.35 -25.35
CA GLU A 468 19.36 3.55 -24.61
C GLU A 468 20.74 3.35 -23.97
N ASP A 469 21.73 4.12 -24.42
CA ASP A 469 23.07 4.15 -23.84
C ASP A 469 23.11 4.87 -22.48
N ALA A 470 22.24 5.86 -22.29
CA ALA A 470 22.17 6.62 -21.04
C ALA A 470 21.37 5.85 -19.97
N PRO A 471 21.77 5.87 -18.69
CA PRO A 471 21.04 5.19 -17.63
C PRO A 471 19.58 5.65 -17.52
N CYS A 472 18.63 4.74 -17.75
CA CYS A 472 17.20 5.02 -17.65
C CYS A 472 16.63 4.73 -16.26
N PHE A 473 17.41 4.09 -15.38
CA PHE A 473 16.99 3.72 -14.04
C PHE A 473 17.94 4.26 -12.95
N LEU A 474 17.37 4.58 -11.80
CA LEU A 474 18.07 4.90 -10.56
C LEU A 474 18.35 3.63 -9.74
N ASP A 475 17.49 2.63 -9.88
CA ASP A 475 17.60 1.33 -9.22
C ASP A 475 16.96 0.23 -10.09
N GLY A 476 16.49 -0.87 -9.51
CA GLY A 476 15.84 -1.94 -10.27
C GLY A 476 14.69 -1.48 -11.17
N VAL A 477 13.97 -0.42 -10.77
CA VAL A 477 12.62 -0.08 -11.29
C VAL A 477 12.32 1.41 -11.39
N HIS A 478 12.95 2.24 -10.56
CA HIS A 478 12.70 3.67 -10.51
C HIS A 478 13.46 4.37 -11.63
N LEU A 479 12.80 5.30 -12.29
CA LEU A 479 13.31 5.91 -13.50
C LEU A 479 14.27 7.06 -13.17
N SER A 480 15.33 7.19 -13.96
CA SER A 480 16.07 8.45 -14.03
C SER A 480 15.23 9.51 -14.74
N ALA A 481 15.65 10.78 -14.68
CA ALA A 481 15.00 11.84 -15.44
C ALA A 481 15.01 11.56 -16.95
N HIS A 482 16.06 10.91 -17.46
CA HIS A 482 16.16 10.46 -18.86
C HIS A 482 15.17 9.33 -19.16
N GLY A 483 15.14 8.28 -18.33
CA GLY A 483 14.18 7.18 -18.49
C GLY A 483 12.72 7.64 -18.44
N ALA A 484 12.40 8.55 -17.52
CA ALA A 484 11.07 9.15 -17.45
C ALA A 484 10.69 9.93 -18.73
N ASP A 485 11.67 10.51 -19.42
CA ASP A 485 11.46 11.20 -20.69
C ASP A 485 11.17 10.26 -21.85
N VAL A 486 12.01 9.24 -22.00
CA VAL A 486 11.84 8.19 -23.02
C VAL A 486 10.50 7.48 -22.84
N LEU A 487 10.11 7.16 -21.60
CA LEU A 487 8.83 6.53 -21.31
C LEU A 487 7.63 7.44 -21.60
N ALA A 488 7.73 8.73 -21.26
CA ALA A 488 6.69 9.70 -21.58
C ALA A 488 6.50 9.88 -23.09
N ASP A 489 7.59 9.79 -23.87
CA ASP A 489 7.54 9.82 -25.34
C ASP A 489 6.81 8.60 -25.92
N ALA A 490 7.14 7.40 -25.43
CA ALA A 490 6.47 6.17 -25.84
C ALA A 490 4.96 6.20 -25.53
N LEU A 491 4.58 6.70 -24.35
CA LEU A 491 3.17 6.86 -23.97
C LEU A 491 2.45 7.94 -24.80
N ALA A 492 3.12 9.06 -25.10
CA ALA A 492 2.56 10.12 -25.94
C ALA A 492 2.24 9.62 -27.35
N LYS A 493 3.16 8.84 -27.95
CA LYS A 493 2.94 8.19 -29.26
C LYS A 493 1.71 7.28 -29.25
N ALA A 494 1.52 6.48 -28.20
CA ALA A 494 0.36 5.62 -28.07
C ALA A 494 -0.95 6.39 -27.90
N LEU A 495 -0.94 7.50 -27.14
CA LEU A 495 -2.13 8.33 -26.90
C LEU A 495 -2.48 9.27 -28.08
N GLY A 496 -1.53 9.50 -28.98
CA GLY A 496 -1.69 10.33 -30.17
C GLY A 496 -2.14 9.57 -31.42
N GLN A 497 -2.18 8.23 -31.38
CA GLN A 497 -2.77 7.45 -32.48
C GLN A 497 -4.27 7.74 -32.55
N PRO A 498 -4.85 7.97 -33.75
CA PRO A 498 -6.28 8.16 -33.90
C PRO A 498 -7.00 6.94 -33.33
N THR A 499 -7.70 7.11 -32.21
CA THR A 499 -8.64 6.10 -31.75
C THR A 499 -9.73 6.04 -32.82
N ALA A 500 -10.02 4.85 -33.37
CA ALA A 500 -11.18 4.67 -34.24
C ALA A 500 -12.37 5.34 -33.57
N ASP A 501 -12.98 6.34 -34.21
CA ASP A 501 -13.94 7.27 -33.60
C ASP A 501 -14.91 6.51 -32.69
N VAL A 502 -14.63 6.51 -31.39
CA VAL A 502 -15.56 5.97 -30.39
C VAL A 502 -16.61 7.05 -30.31
N PRO A 503 -17.85 6.81 -30.81
CA PRO A 503 -18.86 7.84 -30.77
C PRO A 503 -19.03 8.22 -29.32
N ARG A 504 -18.76 9.49 -28.97
CA ARG A 504 -19.15 10.02 -27.67
C ARG A 504 -20.65 9.82 -27.63
N GLY A 505 -21.10 8.77 -26.94
CA GLY A 505 -22.50 8.55 -26.70
C GLY A 505 -22.99 9.86 -26.13
N SER A 506 -23.88 10.54 -26.85
CA SER A 506 -24.52 11.76 -26.40
C SER A 506 -25.40 11.36 -25.23
N GLY A 507 -24.77 11.10 -24.09
CA GLY A 507 -25.41 10.80 -22.83
C GLY A 507 -26.04 12.10 -22.39
N THR A 508 -27.21 12.39 -22.96
CA THR A 508 -28.21 13.20 -22.31
C THR A 508 -28.35 12.58 -20.92
N ALA A 509 -27.77 13.24 -19.93
CA ALA A 509 -27.97 12.87 -18.54
C ALA A 509 -29.49 12.69 -18.36
N PRO A 510 -29.96 11.58 -17.78
CA PRO A 510 -31.39 11.36 -17.64
C PRO A 510 -31.98 12.56 -16.92
N SER A 511 -32.74 13.34 -17.67
CA SER A 511 -33.47 14.50 -17.17
C SER A 511 -34.31 14.00 -16.01
N ARG A 512 -33.97 14.43 -14.79
CA ARG A 512 -34.84 14.28 -13.62
C ARG A 512 -36.03 15.23 -13.80
N THR A 513 -36.94 14.90 -14.71
CA THR A 513 -38.30 15.43 -14.65
C THR A 513 -39.02 14.66 -13.56
N ALA A 514 -39.20 15.33 -12.42
CA ALA A 514 -40.19 14.93 -11.44
C ALA A 514 -41.56 14.97 -12.12
N ASP A 515 -42.16 13.81 -12.33
CA ASP A 515 -43.57 13.69 -12.68
C ASP A 515 -44.27 12.98 -11.51
N GLU A 516 -44.81 13.79 -10.60
CA GLU A 516 -45.82 13.38 -9.65
C GLU A 516 -47.15 13.26 -10.42
N SER A 517 -47.47 12.07 -10.91
CA SER A 517 -48.87 11.74 -11.19
C SER A 517 -49.12 10.25 -11.01
N GLY A 518 -50.10 9.96 -10.15
CA GLY A 518 -50.49 8.61 -9.76
C GLY A 518 -51.12 7.83 -10.91
N GLY A 519 -50.93 6.51 -10.87
CA GLY A 519 -51.58 5.57 -11.76
C GLY A 519 -51.42 4.14 -11.27
N THR A 520 -52.47 3.62 -10.64
CA THR A 520 -52.64 2.19 -10.35
C THR A 520 -52.85 1.41 -11.65
N GLY A 521 -52.07 0.36 -11.91
CA GLY A 521 -52.33 -0.52 -13.05
C GLY A 521 -51.32 -1.64 -13.30
N SER A 522 -51.68 -2.85 -12.88
CA SER A 522 -51.57 -4.16 -13.57
C SER A 522 -50.32 -4.55 -14.38
N SER A 523 -49.69 -5.64 -13.92
CA SER A 523 -49.16 -6.82 -14.67
C SER A 523 -48.57 -6.64 -16.08
N THR A 524 -47.32 -7.07 -16.29
CA THR A 524 -46.94 -8.31 -17.01
C THR A 524 -45.43 -8.44 -17.25
N GLN A 525 -44.98 -9.70 -17.22
CA GLN A 525 -43.84 -10.29 -17.95
C GLN A 525 -42.42 -9.76 -17.69
N GLY A 526 -41.74 -10.40 -16.72
CA GLY A 526 -40.29 -10.40 -16.63
C GLY A 526 -39.67 -11.30 -17.70
N ALA A 527 -38.89 -10.71 -18.60
CA ALA A 527 -38.06 -11.43 -19.55
C ALA A 527 -36.92 -12.16 -18.81
N ALA A 528 -36.83 -13.47 -19.03
CA ALA A 528 -35.75 -14.30 -18.53
C ALA A 528 -34.45 -14.03 -19.31
N TYR A 529 -33.37 -13.70 -18.60
CA TYR A 529 -32.02 -13.68 -19.17
C TYR A 529 -31.57 -15.10 -19.55
N PRO A 530 -30.98 -15.31 -20.74
CA PRO A 530 -30.40 -16.61 -21.09
C PRO A 530 -29.15 -16.86 -20.23
N ARG A 531 -29.13 -18.02 -19.56
CA ARG A 531 -27.93 -18.54 -18.90
C ARG A 531 -26.87 -18.86 -19.98
N PRO A 532 -25.60 -18.47 -19.80
CA PRO A 532 -24.54 -18.93 -20.70
C PRO A 532 -24.36 -20.44 -20.54
N ALA A 533 -24.28 -21.12 -21.68
CA ALA A 533 -24.08 -22.56 -21.77
C ALA A 533 -22.76 -22.97 -21.10
N ALA A 534 -22.81 -24.06 -20.32
CA ALA A 534 -21.65 -24.68 -19.71
C ALA A 534 -20.68 -25.16 -20.80
N GLY A 535 -19.57 -24.44 -20.96
CA GLY A 535 -18.47 -24.77 -21.85
C GLY A 535 -17.60 -25.89 -21.30
N ARG A 536 -17.45 -26.93 -22.14
CA ARG A 536 -16.69 -28.17 -21.99
C ARG A 536 -15.32 -28.03 -21.29
N ARG A 537 -15.05 -28.98 -20.39
CA ARG A 537 -13.68 -29.36 -19.96
C ARG A 537 -12.91 -29.88 -21.17
N LEU A 538 -11.76 -29.27 -21.46
CA LEU A 538 -10.74 -29.86 -22.34
C LEU A 538 -9.84 -30.75 -21.48
N SER A 539 -9.98 -32.06 -21.66
CA SER A 539 -9.01 -33.07 -21.26
C SER A 539 -8.10 -33.33 -22.46
N GLY A 540 -6.79 -33.11 -22.30
CA GLY A 540 -5.80 -33.54 -23.28
C GLY A 540 -4.50 -32.74 -23.22
N LEU A 541 -3.45 -33.44 -22.75
CA LEU A 541 -2.03 -33.09 -22.62
C LEU A 541 -1.62 -32.34 -21.35
#